data_AF-A0A4Q3VP62-F1
#
_entry.id   AF-A0A4Q3VP62-F1
#
_cell.length_a   1.000
_cell.length_b   1.000
_cell.length_c   1.000
_cell.angle_alpha   90.00
_cell.angle_beta   90.00
_cell.angle_gamma   90.00
#
_symmetry.space_group_name_H-M   'P 1'
#
loop_
_entity.id
_entity.type
_entity.pdbx_description
1 polymer ?
#
loop_
_entity_poly.entity_id
_entity_poly.type
_entity_poly.pdbx_seq_one_letter_code
_entity_poly.pdbx_strand_id
1 'polypeptide(L)'
;MAWVLRAWLLGVVFLLLAPLAPAQGTSLGQVSEPKIPEGLKSPRATLSTFFEGMRDARLSDAVTALDLSQIGAFERPSRGPQLAYQLWAVLNRERYIEVSELSDSPSAPPYLLPITNLIGQPIGAVTIAKSQDGAFRFTSETLDTLEEKWRQVKAKPVVGRLPDPSPDLFQPSAWLDASMTPEAREKVLGFAYWKWIFVVMLVRLLREVAAPRGSGVLAPIGDDNRGRRGST
;
A
#
# COMPACT_ATOMS: atom_id res chain seq x y z
N MET A 1 -14.22 41.53 -48.65
CA MET A 1 -14.30 40.56 -47.54
C MET A 1 -15.00 39.29 -48.03
N ALA A 2 -14.31 38.49 -48.83
CA ALA A 2 -14.91 37.40 -49.61
C ALA A 2 -14.07 36.10 -49.54
N TRP A 3 -13.62 35.74 -48.33
CA TRP A 3 -12.73 34.59 -48.11
C TRP A 3 -13.25 33.56 -47.09
N VAL A 4 -14.39 33.81 -46.43
CA VAL A 4 -14.91 32.91 -45.37
C VAL A 4 -15.91 31.86 -45.90
N LEU A 5 -16.31 31.93 -47.18
CA LEU A 5 -17.41 31.14 -47.74
C LEU A 5 -17.00 29.93 -48.61
N ARG A 6 -15.72 29.53 -48.64
CA ARG A 6 -15.24 28.41 -49.48
C ARG A 6 -14.78 27.15 -48.75
N ALA A 7 -14.82 27.12 -47.42
CA ALA A 7 -14.40 25.95 -46.64
C ALA A 7 -15.57 25.06 -46.15
N TRP A 8 -16.81 25.33 -46.59
CA TRP A 8 -18.04 24.64 -46.17
C TRP A 8 -18.64 23.75 -47.26
N LEU A 9 -17.81 23.06 -48.06
CA LEU A 9 -18.30 22.16 -49.12
C LEU A 9 -17.43 20.90 -49.35
N LEU A 10 -16.70 20.46 -48.31
CA LEU A 10 -15.97 19.17 -48.31
C LEU A 10 -16.22 18.37 -47.00
N GLY A 11 -17.42 18.48 -46.42
CA GLY A 11 -17.83 17.74 -45.22
C GLY A 11 -18.99 16.76 -45.41
N VAL A 12 -19.62 16.72 -46.59
CA VAL A 12 -20.92 16.03 -46.78
C VAL A 12 -20.87 14.86 -47.77
N VAL A 13 -19.73 14.59 -48.42
CA VAL A 13 -19.62 13.50 -49.42
C VAL A 13 -18.94 12.23 -48.89
N PHE A 14 -18.37 12.24 -47.67
CA PHE A 14 -17.78 11.04 -47.05
C PHE A 14 -18.75 10.24 -46.17
N LEU A 15 -20.05 10.55 -46.21
CA LEU A 15 -21.09 9.94 -45.36
C LEU A 15 -22.08 9.07 -46.14
N LEU A 16 -21.70 8.59 -47.33
CA LEU A 16 -22.58 7.80 -48.22
C LEU A 16 -21.96 6.51 -48.76
N LEU A 17 -20.80 6.07 -48.25
CA LEU A 17 -20.16 4.81 -48.67
C LEU A 17 -19.61 4.00 -47.48
N ALA A 18 -20.38 3.90 -46.39
CA ALA A 18 -20.09 2.89 -45.37
C ALA A 18 -20.64 1.53 -45.85
N PRO A 19 -19.81 0.49 -46.06
CA PRO A 19 -20.31 -0.83 -46.33
C PRO A 19 -21.09 -1.31 -45.09
N LEU A 20 -22.31 -1.82 -45.29
CA LEU A 20 -22.97 -2.64 -44.27
C LEU A 20 -22.09 -3.86 -44.03
N ALA A 21 -21.28 -3.80 -42.96
CA ALA A 21 -20.61 -4.98 -42.46
C ALA A 21 -21.68 -6.01 -42.06
N PRO A 22 -21.54 -7.29 -42.45
CA PRO A 22 -22.44 -8.32 -41.97
C PRO A 22 -22.35 -8.35 -40.45
N ALA A 23 -23.50 -8.25 -39.78
CA ALA A 23 -23.61 -8.46 -38.35
C ALA A 23 -23.12 -9.88 -38.05
N GLN A 24 -21.87 -10.00 -37.60
CA GLN A 24 -21.39 -11.25 -37.04
C GLN A 24 -22.22 -11.47 -35.77
N GLY A 25 -23.07 -12.49 -35.81
CA GLY A 25 -23.80 -12.93 -34.64
C GLY A 25 -22.81 -13.14 -33.52
N THR A 26 -22.98 -12.36 -32.46
CA THR A 26 -22.25 -12.52 -31.20
C THR A 26 -22.52 -13.94 -30.72
N SER A 27 -21.63 -14.86 -31.06
CA SER A 27 -21.54 -16.15 -30.39
C SER A 27 -21.27 -15.81 -28.93
N LEU A 28 -22.27 -16.04 -28.08
CA LEU A 28 -22.16 -15.85 -26.64
C LEU A 28 -20.96 -16.67 -26.20
N GLY A 29 -19.87 -15.97 -25.86
CA GLY A 29 -18.60 -16.55 -25.52
C GLY A 29 -18.80 -17.68 -24.52
N GLN A 30 -18.41 -18.88 -24.95
CA GLN A 30 -18.30 -20.05 -24.10
C GLN A 30 -17.47 -19.65 -22.88
N VAL A 31 -18.12 -19.59 -21.72
CA VAL A 31 -17.49 -19.31 -20.43
C VAL A 31 -16.47 -20.43 -20.20
N SER A 32 -15.22 -20.17 -20.55
CA SER A 32 -14.12 -21.07 -20.26
C SER A 32 -13.95 -21.06 -18.74
N GLU A 33 -14.23 -22.19 -18.10
CA GLU A 33 -14.02 -22.40 -16.68
C GLU A 33 -12.58 -21.95 -16.33
N PRO A 34 -12.39 -21.09 -15.32
CA PRO A 34 -11.06 -20.59 -14.98
C PRO A 34 -10.17 -21.78 -14.60
N LYS A 35 -9.18 -22.06 -15.45
CA LYS A 35 -8.22 -23.14 -15.22
C LYS A 35 -7.31 -22.75 -14.05
N ILE A 36 -7.53 -23.37 -12.90
CA ILE A 36 -6.70 -23.19 -11.71
C ILE A 36 -5.29 -23.73 -12.00
N PRO A 37 -4.21 -22.96 -11.71
CA PRO A 37 -2.83 -23.45 -11.85
C PRO A 37 -2.57 -24.68 -10.97
N GLU A 38 -1.81 -25.66 -11.48
CA GLU A 38 -1.51 -26.91 -10.75
C GLU A 38 -0.89 -26.66 -9.37
N GLY A 39 -0.02 -25.64 -9.25
CA GLY A 39 0.62 -25.25 -8.00
C GLY A 39 -0.33 -24.65 -6.96
N LEU A 40 -1.58 -24.32 -7.32
CA LEU A 40 -2.56 -23.66 -6.44
C LEU A 40 -3.85 -24.48 -6.29
N LYS A 41 -3.87 -25.74 -6.74
CA LYS A 41 -5.07 -26.57 -6.71
C LYS A 41 -5.45 -27.08 -5.32
N SER A 42 -4.49 -27.13 -4.39
CA SER A 42 -4.67 -27.67 -3.03
C SER A 42 -3.83 -26.86 -2.03
N PRO A 43 -4.13 -26.93 -0.71
CA PRO A 43 -3.27 -26.32 0.31
C PRO A 43 -1.84 -26.84 0.26
N ARG A 44 -1.66 -28.15 0.03
CA ARG A 44 -0.35 -28.77 -0.14
C ARG A 44 0.40 -28.15 -1.32
N ALA A 45 -0.23 -28.13 -2.51
CA ALA A 45 0.39 -27.57 -3.70
C ALA A 45 0.77 -26.09 -3.52
N THR A 46 -0.10 -25.32 -2.86
CA THR A 46 0.11 -23.89 -2.61
C THR A 46 1.32 -23.66 -1.71
N LEU A 47 1.42 -24.42 -0.61
CA LEU A 47 2.53 -24.32 0.32
C LEU A 47 3.85 -24.78 -0.33
N SER A 48 3.83 -25.86 -1.10
CA SER A 48 4.99 -26.30 -1.90
C SER A 48 5.45 -25.23 -2.87
N THR A 49 4.52 -24.66 -3.65
CA THR A 49 4.80 -23.60 -4.62
C THR A 49 5.43 -22.38 -3.95
N PHE A 50 4.92 -21.99 -2.78
CA PHE A 50 5.48 -20.88 -2.03
C PHE A 50 6.89 -21.18 -1.52
N PHE A 51 7.11 -22.34 -0.88
CA PHE A 51 8.42 -22.71 -0.33
C PHE A 51 9.49 -22.91 -1.40
N GLU A 52 9.15 -23.59 -2.49
CA GLU A 52 10.03 -23.74 -3.64
C GLU A 52 10.32 -22.39 -4.29
N GLY A 53 9.30 -21.53 -4.44
CA GLY A 53 9.44 -20.18 -4.97
C GLY A 53 10.44 -19.34 -4.16
N MET A 54 10.33 -19.37 -2.83
CA MET A 54 11.22 -18.63 -1.94
C MET A 54 12.63 -19.23 -1.88
N ARG A 55 12.77 -20.56 -1.89
CA ARG A 55 14.06 -21.24 -1.84
C ARG A 55 14.86 -21.12 -3.13
N ASP A 56 14.19 -21.25 -4.28
CA ASP A 56 14.83 -21.33 -5.59
C ASP A 56 14.92 -19.96 -6.28
N ALA A 57 14.73 -18.87 -5.53
CA ALA A 57 14.69 -17.48 -6.03
C ALA A 57 13.65 -17.23 -7.14
N ARG A 58 12.60 -18.06 -7.21
CA ARG A 58 11.44 -17.89 -8.10
C ARG A 58 10.34 -17.09 -7.39
N LEU A 59 10.65 -15.83 -7.09
CA LEU A 59 9.78 -14.96 -6.29
C LEU A 59 8.39 -14.75 -6.92
N SER A 60 8.30 -14.74 -8.26
CA SER A 60 7.01 -14.68 -8.95
C SER A 60 6.06 -15.80 -8.52
N ASP A 61 6.58 -17.02 -8.40
CA ASP A 61 5.79 -18.21 -8.05
C ASP A 61 5.28 -18.07 -6.61
N ALA A 62 6.14 -17.63 -5.69
CA ALA A 62 5.76 -17.34 -4.31
C ALA A 62 4.69 -16.24 -4.21
N VAL A 63 4.82 -15.16 -5.00
CA VAL A 63 3.82 -14.09 -5.06
C VAL A 63 2.48 -14.61 -5.60
N THR A 64 2.49 -15.57 -6.54
CA THR A 64 1.23 -16.19 -7.01
C THR A 64 0.54 -17.05 -5.95
N ALA A 65 1.20 -17.42 -4.86
CA ALA A 65 0.56 -18.12 -3.75
C ALA A 65 -0.18 -17.16 -2.78
N LEU A 66 -0.06 -15.85 -2.97
CA LEU A 66 -0.66 -14.84 -2.09
C LEU A 66 -1.99 -14.33 -2.66
N ASP A 67 -2.98 -14.09 -1.79
CA ASP A 67 -4.20 -13.38 -2.14
C ASP A 67 -4.00 -11.87 -2.01
N LEU A 68 -3.63 -11.24 -3.12
CA LEU A 68 -3.41 -9.79 -3.22
C LEU A 68 -4.68 -9.03 -3.66
N SER A 69 -5.87 -9.64 -3.58
CA SER A 69 -7.12 -9.02 -4.05
C SER A 69 -7.44 -7.70 -3.35
N GLN A 70 -7.09 -7.58 -2.06
CA GLN A 70 -7.27 -6.37 -1.25
C GLN A 70 -6.21 -5.29 -1.52
N ILE A 71 -5.16 -5.60 -2.27
CA ILE A 71 -4.11 -4.65 -2.63
C ILE A 71 -4.44 -4.05 -3.99
N GLY A 72 -4.36 -2.72 -4.09
CA GLY A 72 -4.60 -2.00 -5.34
C GLY A 72 -3.66 -2.47 -6.44
N ALA A 73 -4.16 -2.62 -7.67
CA ALA A 73 -3.39 -3.19 -8.79
C ALA A 73 -2.05 -2.49 -9.05
N PHE A 74 -1.98 -1.18 -8.80
CA PHE A 74 -0.76 -0.39 -8.93
C PHE A 74 0.29 -0.71 -7.87
N GLU A 75 -0.12 -1.10 -6.67
CA GLU A 75 0.78 -1.43 -5.55
C GLU A 75 1.22 -2.91 -5.57
N ARG A 76 0.47 -3.80 -6.23
CA ARG A 76 0.77 -5.25 -6.24
C ARG A 76 2.20 -5.58 -6.68
N PRO A 77 2.78 -4.96 -7.74
CA PRO A 77 4.14 -5.29 -8.17
C PRO A 77 5.22 -4.99 -7.12
N SER A 78 5.01 -3.99 -6.25
CA SER A 78 5.94 -3.66 -5.18
C SER A 78 5.59 -4.39 -3.87
N ARG A 79 4.32 -4.43 -3.50
CA ARG A 79 3.84 -5.03 -2.24
C ARG A 79 3.87 -6.56 -2.23
N GLY A 80 3.56 -7.22 -3.35
CA GLY A 80 3.54 -8.68 -3.44
C GLY A 80 4.86 -9.32 -3.01
N PRO A 81 6.00 -8.92 -3.63
CA PRO A 81 7.34 -9.36 -3.22
C PRO A 81 7.64 -9.14 -1.73
N GLN A 82 7.32 -7.96 -1.19
CA GLN A 82 7.56 -7.63 0.22
C GLN A 82 6.78 -8.57 1.15
N LEU A 83 5.50 -8.80 0.86
CA LEU A 83 4.65 -9.70 1.64
C LEU A 83 5.11 -11.15 1.55
N ALA A 84 5.62 -11.60 0.39
CA ALA A 84 6.19 -12.92 0.23
C ALA A 84 7.44 -13.11 1.13
N TYR A 85 8.37 -12.15 1.11
CA TYR A 85 9.53 -12.18 2.00
C TYR A 85 9.15 -12.14 3.48
N GLN A 86 8.19 -11.29 3.86
CA GLN A 86 7.74 -11.19 5.25
C GLN A 86 7.06 -12.48 5.73
N LEU A 87 6.19 -13.07 4.90
CA LEU A 87 5.56 -14.35 5.20
C LEU A 87 6.61 -15.46 5.35
N TRP A 88 7.60 -15.52 4.45
CA TRP A 88 8.72 -16.47 4.55
C TRP A 88 9.52 -16.29 5.85
N ALA A 89 9.82 -15.04 6.22
CA ALA A 89 10.52 -14.72 7.47
C ALA A 89 9.75 -15.20 8.71
N VAL A 90 8.42 -15.06 8.70
CA VAL A 90 7.53 -15.55 9.76
C VAL A 90 7.51 -17.07 9.80
N LEU A 91 7.29 -17.73 8.65
CA LEU A 91 7.17 -19.19 8.57
C LEU A 91 8.48 -19.91 8.95
N ASN A 92 9.63 -19.36 8.60
CA ASN A 92 10.94 -19.92 8.95
C ASN A 92 11.25 -19.91 10.44
N ARG A 93 10.46 -19.20 11.25
CA ARG A 93 10.58 -19.14 12.71
C ARG A 93 9.54 -19.99 13.43
N GLU A 94 8.68 -20.67 12.68
CA GLU A 94 7.79 -21.70 13.21
C GLU A 94 8.41 -23.08 13.10
N ARG A 95 7.89 -24.02 13.90
CA ARG A 95 8.29 -25.43 13.85
C ARG A 95 8.24 -25.96 12.42
N TYR A 96 9.03 -27.01 12.15
CA TYR A 96 9.08 -27.66 10.84
C TYR A 96 7.66 -27.96 10.34
N ILE A 97 7.32 -27.42 9.17
CA ILE A 97 6.00 -27.59 8.55
C ILE A 97 6.09 -28.78 7.61
N GLU A 98 5.44 -29.89 7.97
CA GLU A 98 5.44 -31.09 7.17
C GLU A 98 4.40 -30.99 6.05
N VAL A 99 4.86 -30.56 4.86
CA VAL A 99 3.99 -30.33 3.70
C VAL A 99 3.23 -31.61 3.27
N SER A 100 3.81 -32.79 3.49
CA SER A 100 3.18 -34.10 3.23
C SER A 100 1.90 -34.33 4.03
N GLU A 101 1.75 -33.72 5.21
CA GLU A 101 0.55 -33.86 6.04
C GLU A 101 -0.63 -33.03 5.53
N LEU A 102 -0.40 -32.01 4.70
CA LEU A 102 -1.47 -31.17 4.15
C LEU A 102 -2.30 -31.95 3.14
N SER A 103 -3.59 -31.63 3.04
CA SER A 103 -4.48 -32.20 2.03
C SER A 103 -4.06 -31.79 0.62
N ASP A 104 -4.03 -32.75 -0.30
CA ASP A 104 -3.80 -32.52 -1.73
C ASP A 104 -5.11 -32.49 -2.55
N SER A 105 -6.25 -32.48 -1.87
CA SER A 105 -7.56 -32.43 -2.52
C SER A 105 -7.92 -31.01 -2.96
N PRO A 106 -8.42 -30.82 -4.19
CA PRO A 106 -9.02 -29.55 -4.61
C PRO A 106 -10.28 -29.14 -3.83
N SER A 107 -10.89 -30.08 -3.11
CA SER A 107 -12.05 -29.84 -2.25
C SER A 107 -11.67 -29.79 -0.77
N ALA A 108 -10.38 -29.62 -0.45
CA ALA A 108 -9.91 -29.50 0.92
C ALA A 108 -10.55 -28.30 1.64
N PRO A 109 -10.81 -28.42 2.97
CA PRO A 109 -11.14 -27.26 3.78
C PRO A 109 -9.95 -26.30 3.87
N PRO A 110 -10.18 -25.05 4.33
CA PRO A 110 -9.09 -24.13 4.63
C PRO A 110 -8.05 -24.74 5.58
N TYR A 111 -6.78 -24.53 5.27
CA TYR A 111 -5.67 -24.96 6.12
C TYR A 111 -5.25 -23.81 7.04
N LEU A 112 -5.07 -24.13 8.32
CA LEU A 112 -4.72 -23.19 9.38
C LEU A 112 -3.39 -23.62 10.00
N LEU A 113 -2.38 -22.76 9.88
CA LEU A 113 -1.09 -22.95 10.53
C LEU A 113 -0.97 -22.01 11.74
N PRO A 114 -1.06 -22.51 12.98
CA PRO A 114 -0.88 -21.68 14.16
C PRO A 114 0.52 -21.07 14.20
N ILE A 115 0.58 -19.78 14.51
CA ILE A 115 1.81 -19.01 14.72
C ILE A 115 1.97 -18.79 16.21
N THR A 116 3.18 -18.99 16.72
CA THR A 116 3.48 -18.93 18.16
C THR A 116 4.49 -17.84 18.48
N ASN A 117 4.35 -17.19 19.64
CA ASN A 117 5.37 -16.25 20.13
C ASN A 117 6.63 -16.99 20.65
N LEU A 118 7.58 -16.23 21.18
CA LEU A 118 8.86 -16.76 21.69
C LEU A 118 8.70 -17.81 22.81
N ILE A 119 7.63 -17.72 23.61
CA ILE A 119 7.33 -18.65 24.70
C ILE A 119 6.35 -19.75 24.30
N GLY A 120 6.03 -19.88 23.00
CA GLY A 120 5.21 -20.96 22.46
C GLY A 120 3.70 -20.74 22.56
N GLN A 121 3.22 -19.55 22.95
CA GLN A 121 1.79 -19.25 22.99
C GLN A 121 1.27 -18.88 21.59
N PRO A 122 0.05 -19.33 21.21
CA PRO A 122 -0.54 -19.01 19.92
C PRO A 122 -0.92 -17.52 19.84
N ILE A 123 -0.54 -16.87 18.74
CA ILE A 123 -0.83 -15.44 18.47
C ILE A 123 -1.70 -15.24 17.22
N GLY A 124 -2.25 -16.35 16.70
CA GLY A 124 -3.09 -16.41 15.52
C GLY A 124 -2.62 -17.51 14.57
N ALA A 125 -3.08 -17.48 13.32
CA ALA A 125 -2.70 -18.44 12.30
C ALA A 125 -2.35 -17.77 10.97
N VAL A 126 -1.59 -18.47 10.14
CA VAL A 126 -1.48 -18.28 8.71
C VAL A 126 -2.49 -19.20 8.05
N THR A 127 -3.34 -18.66 7.17
CA THR A 127 -4.45 -19.41 6.57
C THR A 127 -4.26 -19.54 5.07
N ILE A 128 -4.45 -20.76 4.55
CA ILE A 128 -4.55 -21.05 3.12
C ILE A 128 -5.99 -21.46 2.82
N ALA A 129 -6.66 -20.70 1.96
CA ALA A 129 -8.05 -20.95 1.58
C ALA A 129 -8.25 -20.66 0.08
N LYS A 130 -9.41 -21.07 -0.46
CA LYS A 130 -9.79 -20.74 -1.83
C LYS A 130 -10.03 -19.24 -1.96
N SER A 131 -9.37 -18.62 -2.94
CA SER A 131 -9.63 -17.25 -3.37
C SER A 131 -10.81 -17.22 -4.37
N GLN A 132 -11.11 -16.04 -4.90
CA GLN A 132 -12.27 -15.81 -5.79
C GLN A 132 -12.18 -16.59 -7.10
N ASP A 133 -10.96 -16.90 -7.55
CA ASP A 133 -10.67 -17.71 -8.74
C ASP A 133 -10.70 -19.22 -8.47
N GLY A 134 -11.01 -19.64 -7.23
CA GLY A 134 -11.03 -21.04 -6.81
C GLY A 134 -9.64 -21.61 -6.47
N ALA A 135 -8.56 -20.86 -6.71
CA ALA A 135 -7.21 -21.26 -6.36
C ALA A 135 -6.97 -21.13 -4.85
N PHE A 136 -6.23 -22.05 -4.26
CA PHE A 136 -5.77 -21.92 -2.88
C PHE A 136 -4.65 -20.89 -2.79
N ARG A 137 -4.78 -19.95 -1.85
CA ARG A 137 -3.82 -18.87 -1.61
C ARG A 137 -3.75 -18.55 -0.13
N PHE A 138 -2.62 -17.98 0.31
CA PHE A 138 -2.55 -17.32 1.61
C PHE A 138 -3.53 -16.16 1.66
N THR A 139 -4.45 -16.19 2.62
CA THR A 139 -5.59 -15.27 2.65
C THR A 139 -5.16 -13.81 2.83
N SER A 140 -5.93 -12.87 2.31
CA SER A 140 -5.67 -11.45 2.51
C SER A 140 -5.66 -11.06 4.00
N GLU A 141 -6.47 -11.73 4.84
CA GLU A 141 -6.45 -11.57 6.31
C GLU A 141 -5.11 -11.98 6.92
N THR A 142 -4.51 -13.06 6.40
CA THR A 142 -3.15 -13.45 6.81
C THR A 142 -2.17 -12.34 6.45
N LEU A 143 -2.24 -11.81 5.24
CA LEU A 143 -1.32 -10.78 4.75
C LEU A 143 -1.44 -9.46 5.52
N ASP A 144 -2.66 -9.06 5.88
CA ASP A 144 -2.94 -7.84 6.65
C ASP A 144 -2.35 -7.92 8.08
N THR A 145 -2.32 -9.12 8.65
CA THR A 145 -1.80 -9.35 10.01
C THR A 145 -0.31 -9.71 10.06
N LEU A 146 0.39 -9.75 8.90
CA LEU A 146 1.79 -10.18 8.83
C LEU A 146 2.74 -9.28 9.63
N GLU A 147 2.55 -7.96 9.59
CA GLU A 147 3.43 -7.04 10.32
C GLU A 147 3.36 -7.27 11.83
N GLU A 148 2.15 -7.48 12.37
CA GLU A 148 1.97 -7.79 13.78
C GLU A 148 2.58 -9.14 14.16
N LYS A 149 2.36 -10.18 13.34
CA LYS A 149 2.99 -11.49 13.56
C LYS A 149 4.51 -11.37 13.56
N TRP A 150 5.08 -10.66 12.58
CA TRP A 150 6.52 -10.44 12.48
C TRP A 150 7.09 -9.76 13.71
N ARG A 151 6.44 -8.71 14.25
CA ARG A 151 6.88 -8.05 15.48
C ARG A 151 7.05 -9.02 16.65
N GLN A 152 6.18 -10.01 16.75
CA GLN A 152 6.17 -10.99 17.83
C GLN A 152 7.13 -12.16 17.59
N VAL A 153 7.39 -12.54 16.34
CA VAL A 153 8.25 -13.69 16.02
C VAL A 153 9.68 -13.33 15.68
N LYS A 154 10.01 -12.08 15.31
CA LYS A 154 11.35 -11.70 14.80
C LYS A 154 12.53 -12.11 15.69
N ALA A 155 12.31 -12.19 17.00
CA ALA A 155 13.32 -12.60 17.99
C ALA A 155 13.50 -14.12 18.12
N LYS A 156 12.60 -14.93 17.54
CA LYS A 156 12.71 -16.39 17.51
C LYS A 156 13.87 -16.78 16.57
N PRO A 157 14.63 -17.84 16.91
CA PRO A 157 15.60 -18.40 16.00
C PRO A 157 14.90 -18.98 14.77
N VAL A 158 15.57 -18.91 13.63
CA VAL A 158 15.15 -19.63 12.43
C VAL A 158 15.27 -21.13 12.68
N VAL A 159 14.24 -21.88 12.28
CA VAL A 159 14.20 -23.33 12.40
C VAL A 159 15.05 -23.96 11.31
N GLY A 160 16.01 -24.79 11.72
CA GLY A 160 16.94 -25.43 10.81
C GLY A 160 17.96 -24.47 10.19
N ARG A 161 18.54 -24.85 9.06
CA ARG A 161 19.45 -24.00 8.26
C ARG A 161 18.71 -23.31 7.10
N LEU A 162 17.47 -22.90 7.33
CA LEU A 162 16.68 -22.21 6.31
C LEU A 162 17.26 -20.80 6.06
N PRO A 163 17.27 -20.31 4.81
CA PRO A 163 17.68 -18.94 4.51
C PRO A 163 16.77 -17.93 5.21
N ASP A 164 17.34 -17.03 6.02
CA ASP A 164 16.62 -15.93 6.64
C ASP A 164 16.63 -14.71 5.70
N PRO A 165 15.48 -14.23 5.21
CA PRO A 165 15.46 -13.03 4.38
C PRO A 165 15.84 -11.82 5.21
N SER A 166 16.67 -10.95 4.63
CA SER A 166 17.08 -9.72 5.31
C SER A 166 15.88 -8.77 5.50
N PRO A 167 15.71 -8.15 6.69
CA PRO A 167 14.52 -7.32 6.99
C PRO A 167 14.29 -6.13 6.05
N ASP A 168 15.34 -5.59 5.42
CA ASP A 168 15.26 -4.50 4.44
C ASP A 168 14.44 -4.86 3.19
N LEU A 169 14.32 -6.15 2.87
CA LEU A 169 13.53 -6.62 1.73
C LEU A 169 12.02 -6.41 1.89
N PHE A 170 11.54 -6.27 3.13
CA PHE A 170 10.11 -6.13 3.44
C PHE A 170 9.79 -5.03 4.46
N GLN A 171 10.79 -4.47 5.13
CA GLN A 171 10.67 -3.30 5.99
C GLN A 171 11.52 -2.15 5.42
N PRO A 172 10.92 -1.22 4.66
CA PRO A 172 11.64 -0.06 4.14
C PRO A 172 12.32 0.78 5.23
N SER A 173 11.78 0.77 6.45
CA SER A 173 12.39 1.43 7.61
C SER A 173 13.61 0.70 8.17
N ALA A 174 13.76 -0.61 7.95
CA ALA A 174 14.91 -1.35 8.47
C ALA A 174 16.23 -0.86 7.83
N TRP A 175 16.19 -0.42 6.58
CA TRP A 175 17.34 0.27 5.97
C TRP A 175 17.71 1.56 6.72
N LEU A 176 16.72 2.34 7.17
CA LEU A 176 16.94 3.56 7.93
C LEU A 176 17.57 3.26 9.29
N ASP A 177 17.05 2.25 9.98
CA ASP A 177 17.60 1.78 11.25
C ASP A 177 19.04 1.26 11.10
N ALA A 178 19.32 0.52 10.02
CA ALA A 178 20.67 0.01 9.72
C ALA A 178 21.65 1.12 9.31
N SER A 179 21.15 2.21 8.70
CA SER A 179 21.96 3.35 8.27
C SER A 179 22.28 4.32 9.41
N MET A 180 21.57 4.25 10.54
CA MET A 180 21.79 5.12 11.70
C MET A 180 22.81 4.50 12.64
N THR A 181 23.96 5.16 12.83
CA THR A 181 24.89 4.82 13.91
C THR A 181 24.24 5.10 15.28
N PRO A 182 24.67 4.44 16.37
CA PRO A 182 24.11 4.67 17.71
C PRO A 182 24.15 6.15 18.12
N GLU A 183 25.23 6.85 17.77
CA GLU A 183 25.45 8.27 18.04
C GLU A 183 24.53 9.18 17.20
N ALA A 184 24.21 8.76 15.96
CA ALA A 184 23.28 9.49 15.10
C ALA A 184 21.84 9.37 15.64
N ARG A 185 21.46 8.22 16.22
CA ARG A 185 20.10 8.01 16.76
C ARG A 185 19.78 8.96 17.92
N GLU A 186 20.73 9.19 18.83
CA GLU A 186 20.59 10.19 19.89
C GLU A 186 20.53 11.62 19.36
N LYS A 187 21.34 11.95 18.35
CA LYS A 187 21.38 13.30 17.77
C LYS A 187 20.17 13.62 16.89
N VAL A 188 19.62 12.63 16.18
CA VAL A 188 18.45 12.78 15.30
C VAL A 188 17.16 13.00 16.11
N LEU A 189 17.06 12.44 17.32
CA LEU A 189 15.99 12.79 18.26
C LEU A 189 16.06 14.28 18.68
N GLY A 190 17.26 14.87 18.72
CA GLY A 190 17.44 16.31 18.88
C GLY A 190 16.93 17.13 17.67
N PHE A 191 16.99 16.59 16.46
CA PHE A 191 16.49 17.26 15.23
C PHE A 191 14.96 17.26 15.11
N ALA A 192 14.25 16.38 15.81
CA ALA A 192 12.78 16.36 15.82
C ALA A 192 12.15 17.68 16.33
N TYR A 193 12.92 18.49 17.06
CA TYR A 193 12.51 19.83 17.52
C TYR A 193 12.43 20.88 16.42
N TRP A 194 13.11 20.70 15.28
CA TRP A 194 13.14 21.72 14.22
C TRP A 194 11.75 21.92 13.58
N LYS A 195 10.94 20.85 13.50
CA LYS A 195 9.53 20.93 13.09
C LYS A 195 8.71 21.86 13.99
N TRP A 196 8.95 21.81 15.30
CA TRP A 196 8.25 22.67 16.26
C TRP A 196 8.74 24.11 16.22
N ILE A 197 10.03 24.35 15.94
CA ILE A 197 10.56 25.71 15.70
C ILE A 197 9.85 26.35 14.50
N PHE A 198 9.66 25.60 13.41
CA PHE A 198 8.93 26.09 12.23
C PHE A 198 7.47 26.41 12.55
N VAL A 199 6.79 25.57 13.33
CA VAL A 199 5.41 25.84 13.80
C VAL A 199 5.34 27.13 14.63
N VAL A 200 6.28 27.33 15.57
CA VAL A 200 6.33 28.55 16.38
C VAL A 200 6.59 29.79 15.52
N MET A 201 7.51 29.70 14.56
CA MET A 201 7.76 30.79 13.60
C MET A 201 6.53 31.10 12.75
N LEU A 202 5.85 30.07 12.23
CA LEU A 202 4.65 30.24 11.42
C LEU A 202 3.53 30.89 12.22
N VAL A 203 3.30 30.47 13.47
CA VAL A 203 2.31 31.08 14.35
C VAL A 203 2.66 32.54 14.66
N ARG A 204 3.94 32.86 14.88
CA ARG A 204 4.41 34.25 15.07
C ARG A 204 4.12 35.10 13.84
N LEU A 205 4.49 34.61 12.66
CA LEU A 205 4.28 35.29 11.38
C LEU A 205 2.79 35.55 11.12
N LEU A 206 1.93 34.56 11.37
CA LEU A 206 0.49 34.71 11.21
C LEU A 206 -0.10 35.76 12.15
N ARG A 207 0.41 35.88 13.39
CA ARG A 207 -0.03 36.92 14.33
C ARG A 207 0.41 38.32 13.92
N GLU A 208 1.60 38.46 13.33
CA GLU A 208 2.09 39.75 12.83
C GLU A 208 1.34 40.20 11.57
N VAL A 209 0.99 39.27 10.68
CA VAL A 209 0.17 39.56 9.50
C VAL A 209 -1.28 39.88 9.87
N ALA A 210 -1.81 39.28 10.94
CA ALA A 210 -3.17 39.51 11.43
C ALA A 210 -3.31 40.72 12.36
N ALA A 211 -2.23 41.40 12.72
CA ALA A 211 -2.30 42.62 13.51
C ALA A 211 -2.98 43.73 12.68
N PRO A 212 -4.13 44.29 13.13
CA PRO A 212 -4.78 45.38 12.40
C PRO A 212 -3.82 46.57 12.35
N ARG A 213 -3.41 46.95 11.14
CA ARG A 213 -2.63 48.17 10.90
C ARG A 213 -3.53 49.36 11.24
N GLY A 214 -3.42 49.84 12.48
CA GLY A 214 -4.13 50.99 12.98
C GLY A 214 -3.82 52.24 12.15
N SER A 215 -4.81 52.59 11.32
CA SER A 215 -5.17 53.91 10.80
C SER A 215 -4.39 55.10 11.36
N GLY A 216 -3.49 55.64 10.54
CA GLY A 216 -3.02 57.01 10.69
C GLY A 216 -4.05 58.02 10.15
N VAL A 217 -4.04 59.21 10.78
CA VAL A 217 -4.63 60.49 10.31
C VAL A 217 -6.16 60.58 10.55
N LEU A 218 -6.67 61.52 11.37
CA LEU A 218 -6.76 62.95 11.08
C LEU A 218 -6.59 63.83 12.33
N ALA A 219 -5.73 64.84 12.22
CA ALA A 219 -5.65 65.96 13.16
C ALA A 219 -6.91 66.85 13.03
N PRO A 220 -7.47 67.38 14.13
CA PRO A 220 -8.56 68.34 14.03
C PRO A 220 -8.05 69.69 13.51
N ILE A 221 -8.50 70.02 12.30
CA ILE A 221 -8.45 71.35 11.70
C ILE A 221 -9.35 72.27 12.55
N GLY A 222 -8.85 73.47 12.83
CA GLY A 222 -9.37 74.38 13.84
C GLY A 222 -10.80 74.84 13.62
N ASP A 223 -11.37 75.34 14.71
CA ASP A 223 -12.47 76.28 14.67
C ASP A 223 -12.07 77.52 15.47
N ASP A 224 -11.96 78.60 14.73
CA ASP A 224 -11.76 79.97 15.16
C ASP A 224 -13.14 80.57 15.50
N ASN A 225 -13.16 81.49 16.47
CA ASN A 225 -14.10 82.61 16.54
C ASN A 225 -15.52 82.39 17.14
N ARG A 226 -15.75 82.87 18.38
CA ARG A 226 -16.47 84.15 18.70
C ARG A 226 -17.15 84.17 20.08
N GLY A 227 -16.94 85.31 20.77
CA GLY A 227 -17.85 85.91 21.76
C GLY A 227 -17.54 85.50 23.21
N ARG A 228 -16.93 86.29 24.10
CA ARG A 228 -17.06 87.73 24.41
C ARG A 228 -18.51 88.18 24.69
N ARG A 229 -18.95 87.96 25.93
CA ARG A 229 -19.85 88.77 26.82
C ARG A 229 -19.76 88.05 28.19
N GLY A 230 -19.43 88.62 29.34
CA GLY A 230 -19.59 89.97 29.86
C GLY A 230 -20.75 89.99 30.87
N SER A 231 -20.45 90.25 32.16
CA SER A 231 -21.34 90.56 33.31
C SER A 231 -22.33 89.44 33.74
N THR A 232 -22.53 89.12 35.02
CA THR A 232 -22.52 89.91 36.27
C THR A 232 -22.05 89.08 37.46
#